data_AF-W4LGQ6-F1
#
_entry.id   AF-W4LGQ6-F1
#
_cell.length_a   1.000
_cell.length_b   1.000
_cell.length_c   1.000
_cell.angle_alpha   90.00
_cell.angle_beta   90.00
_cell.angle_gamma   90.00
#
_symmetry.space_group_name_H-M   'P 1'
#
loop_
_entity.id
_entity.type
_entity.pdbx_description
1 polymer ?
#
loop_
_entity_poly.entity_id
_entity_poly.type
_entity_poly.pdbx_seq_one_letter_code
_entity_poly.pdbx_strand_id
1 'polypeptide(L)' 'MKHLVLFHHEPNHSDDELDGIVALGNAWSAKQGCRFTCSAAAEGARILL' A
#
# COMPACT_ATOMS: atom_id res chain seq x y z
N MET A 1 3.70 -2.04 15.07
CA MET A 1 4.24 -1.72 13.72
C MET A 1 3.21 -0.84 13.05
N LYS A 2 3.59 0.22 12.33
CA LYS A 2 2.59 1.12 11.70
C LYS A 2 2.12 0.51 10.36
N HIS A 3 0.87 0.74 9.98
CA HIS A 3 0.35 0.29 8.69
C HIS A 3 -0.10 1.50 7.87
N LEU A 4 0.46 1.66 6.68
CA LEU A 4 0.09 2.68 5.71
C LEU A 4 -0.89 2.08 4.72
N VAL A 5 -2.06 2.70 4.57
CA VAL A 5 -3.05 2.29 3.59
C VAL A 5 -3.17 3.39 2.52
N LEU A 6 -2.97 2.99 1.26
CA LEU A 6 -3.07 3.87 0.11
C LEU A 6 -4.53 3.92 -0.37
N PHE A 7 -5.04 5.13 -0.61
CA PHE A 7 -6.39 5.40 -1.10
C PHE A 7 -6.33 6.21 -2.39
N HIS A 8 -7.47 6.28 -3.09
CA HIS A 8 -7.66 7.12 -4.27
C HIS A 8 -6.74 6.74 -5.44
N HIS A 9 -6.67 5.44 -5.70
CA HIS A 9 -5.96 4.89 -6.85
C HIS A 9 -6.56 5.45 -8.15
N GLU A 10 -5.70 5.79 -9.12
CA GLU A 10 -6.16 6.20 -10.45
C GLU A 10 -7.04 5.10 -11.05
N PRO A 11 -8.26 5.40 -11.55
CA PRO A 11 -9.22 4.37 -11.98
C PRO A 11 -8.72 3.54 -13.17
N ASN A 12 -7.68 3.99 -13.86
CA ASN A 12 -7.06 3.29 -14.97
C ASN A 12 -5.91 2.38 -14.55
N HIS A 13 -5.45 2.45 -13.29
CA HIS A 13 -4.47 1.49 -12.80
C HIS A 13 -5.12 0.10 -12.73
N SER A 14 -4.49 -0.84 -13.40
CA SER A 14 -4.73 -2.25 -13.20
C SER A 14 -4.31 -2.68 -11.79
N ASP A 15 -4.88 -3.80 -11.33
CA ASP A 15 -4.52 -4.41 -10.05
C ASP A 15 -2.99 -4.66 -9.95
N ASP A 16 -2.36 -5.08 -11.04
CA ASP A 16 -0.91 -5.32 -11.12
C ASP A 16 -0.08 -4.05 -10.85
N GLU A 17 -0.55 -2.89 -11.33
CA GLU A 17 0.12 -1.60 -11.10
C GLU A 17 0.00 -1.17 -9.63
N LEU A 18 -1.16 -1.42 -8.99
CA LEU A 18 -1.37 -1.16 -7.57
C LEU A 18 -0.48 -2.06 -6.70
N ASP A 19 -0.39 -3.34 -7.05
CA ASP A 19 0.50 -4.29 -6.39
C ASP A 19 1.97 -3.86 -6.52
N GLY A 20 2.37 -3.34 -7.68
CA GLY A 20 3.69 -2.75 -7.91
C GLY A 20 3.97 -1.56 -6.97
N ILE A 21 3.02 -0.65 -6.82
CA ILE A 21 3.13 0.51 -5.91
C ILE A 21 3.27 0.07 -4.45
N VAL A 22 2.47 -0.92 -4.02
CA VAL A 22 2.54 -1.49 -2.68
C VAL A 22 3.90 -2.15 -2.43
N ALA A 23 4.41 -2.91 -3.41
CA ALA A 23 5.72 -3.55 -3.33
C ALA A 23 6.84 -2.52 -3.19
N LEU A 24 6.81 -1.44 -3.98
CA LEU A 24 7.77 -0.34 -3.89
C LEU A 24 7.74 0.35 -2.51
N GLY A 25 6.56 0.61 -1.96
CA GLY A 25 6.41 1.22 -0.64
C GLY A 25 6.99 0.36 0.48
N ASN A 26 6.73 -0.95 0.44
CA ASN A 26 7.29 -1.90 1.40
C ASN A 26 8.81 -2.03 1.27
N ALA A 27 9.33 -2.10 0.05
CA ALA A 27 10.77 -2.15 -0.22
C ALA A 27 11.49 -0.86 0.25
N TRP A 28 10.88 0.30 0.03
CA TRP A 28 11.40 1.57 0.53
C TRP A 28 11.42 1.61 2.06
N SER A 29 10.34 1.20 2.72
CA SER A 29 10.27 1.12 4.19
C SER A 29 11.40 0.25 4.76
N ALA A 30 11.59 -0.94 4.19
CA ALA A 30 12.67 -1.86 4.56
C ALA A 30 14.06 -1.23 4.37
N LYS A 31 14.29 -0.55 3.23
CA LYS A 31 15.56 0.11 2.91
C LYS A 31 15.88 1.26 3.87
N GLN A 32 14.88 2.03 4.29
CA GLN A 32 15.07 3.19 5.18
C GLN A 32 15.11 2.82 6.67
N GLY A 33 14.94 1.54 7.02
CA GLY A 33 14.78 1.12 8.42
C GLY A 33 13.50 1.66 9.07
N CYS A 34 12.56 2.13 8.26
CA CYS A 34 11.24 2.56 8.71
C CYS A 34 10.43 1.33 9.13
N ARG A 35 9.60 1.47 10.19
CA ARG A 35 8.81 0.37 10.75
C ARG A 35 7.34 0.43 10.35
N PHE A 36 7.08 0.53 9.04
CA PHE A 36 5.73 0.40 8.51
C PHE A 36 5.62 -0.62 7.37
N THR A 37 4.42 -1.19 7.22
CA THR A 37 4.01 -1.93 6.03
C THR A 37 2.97 -1.13 5.26
N CYS A 38 2.87 -1.38 3.95
CA CYS A 38 1.97 -0.69 3.04
C CYS A 38 0.97 -1.67 2.42
N SER A 39 -0.27 -1.23 2.19
CA SER A 39 -1.29 -1.92 1.40
C SER A 39 -2.13 -0.92 0.59
N ALA A 40 -2.76 -1.37 -0.48
CA ALA A 40 -3.76 -0.61 -1.22
C ALA A 40 -5.16 -0.92 -0.67
N ALA A 41 -5.97 0.12 -0.41
CA ALA A 41 -7.36 -0.08 -0.04
C ALA A 41 -8.16 -0.60 -1.24
N ALA A 42 -8.90 -1.69 -1.04
CA ALA A 42 -9.90 -2.17 -1.98
C ALA A 42 -11.28 -1.53 -1.67
N GLU A 43 -12.15 -1.46 -2.69
CA GLU A 43 -13.52 -0.99 -2.49
C GLU A 43 -14.25 -1.88 -1.46
N GLY A 44 -14.93 -1.24 -0.49
CA GLY A 44 -15.61 -1.95 0.59
C GLY A 44 -14.69 -2.56 1.66
N ALA A 45 -13.37 -2.35 1.58
CA ALA A 45 -12.44 -2.85 2.59
C ALA A 45 -12.72 -2.26 3.97
N ARG A 46 -12.66 -3.11 5.00
CA ARG A 46 -12.75 -2.69 6.41
C ARG A 46 -11.35 -2.71 7.02
N ILE A 47 -10.88 -1.54 7.43
CA ILE A 47 -9.58 -1.40 8.10
C ILE A 47 -9.83 -1.49 9.61
N LEU A 48 -9.24 -2.51 10.23
CA LEU A 48 -9.19 -2.67 11.68
C LEU A 48 -7.85 -2.12 12.18
N LEU A 49 -7.91 -1.19 13.12
CA LEU A 49 -6.75 -0.45 13.65
C LEU A 49 -6.21 -1.08 14.93
#